data_AF-A0AAE1B7I3-F1
#
_entry.id   AF-A0AAE1B7I3-F1
#
_cell.length_a   1.000
_cell.length_b   1.000
_cell.length_c   1.000
_cell.angle_alpha   90.00
_cell.angle_beta   90.00
_cell.angle_gamma   90.00
#
_symmetry.space_group_name_H-M   'P 1'
#
loop_
_entity.id
_entity.type
_entity.pdbx_description
1 polymer ?
#
loop_
_entity_poly.entity_id
_entity_poly.type
_entity_poly.pdbx_seq_one_letter_code
_entity_poly.pdbx_strand_id
1 'polypeptide(L)'
;MPGAVQVGAPVVVGLEPVAVGLEPVVVGLEPVAVGLEPVAVGLEPVVVGLEPVAVGLEPVVVGLEPVVVGLEPVVVGLEPVAVGLEPVVVGLEPVAVGLEPVAVGLEPVVVELEPVAVGLDPVVVELEPVAVGLEPVVVGLEPVAVGLEPVAVGLEPAGVGLDPVVVGLEPVAVGLEPVVVELEPVAVGLDPVVVELEPVAVGLDPVVVELEPVAVGLEPVVVGLEPVDVGLDPVVVGGRAGGCGARTGGCGARAGGCGARAGGCGARAGGCGSRAGGCGSRAGACGARAGGCGARAGAGGCGARVGGCGARVGGCGARAGGCGARAGGCGARAGGCGARAGGCGARAGGCEARVGGCGTRSGGCGARAGGARAGGCGTRAGGCGARAGGCGARAGGCGARAGGCGTRSGGCGARAGGCGARAGGCGARAGGCGTRSGGCGARAGGCGTRAGGCGARSRWLWD
;
A
#
# COMPACT_ATOMS: atom_id res chain seq x y z
N MET A 1 -7.93 -24.06 -75.87
CA MET A 1 -9.11 -23.96 -76.79
C MET A 1 -9.96 -22.82 -76.26
N PRO A 2 -10.59 -21.97 -77.11
CA PRO A 2 -11.34 -20.82 -76.62
C PRO A 2 -12.55 -21.28 -75.78
N GLY A 3 -12.80 -20.59 -74.67
CA GLY A 3 -13.81 -20.95 -73.67
C GLY A 3 -15.19 -21.17 -74.27
N ALA A 4 -15.81 -22.31 -73.93
CA ALA A 4 -17.17 -22.62 -74.32
C ALA A 4 -18.14 -21.84 -73.42
N VAL A 5 -18.67 -20.71 -73.92
CA VAL A 5 -19.79 -20.00 -73.28
C VAL A 5 -21.09 -20.65 -73.76
N GLN A 6 -21.70 -21.49 -72.93
CA GLN A 6 -22.96 -22.18 -73.27
C GLN A 6 -24.11 -21.67 -72.39
N VAL A 7 -25.12 -21.08 -73.02
CA VAL A 7 -26.35 -20.63 -72.37
C VAL A 7 -27.40 -21.73 -72.54
N GLY A 8 -27.46 -22.66 -71.59
CA GLY A 8 -28.46 -23.73 -71.55
C GLY A 8 -27.92 -25.13 -71.23
N ALA A 9 -27.93 -25.47 -69.94
CA ALA A 9 -27.79 -26.79 -69.29
C ALA A 9 -26.43 -27.52 -69.31
N PRO A 10 -26.20 -28.39 -68.32
CA PRO A 10 -26.09 -28.02 -66.92
C PRO A 10 -24.66 -28.24 -66.43
N VAL A 11 -23.75 -28.82 -67.23
CA VAL A 11 -22.39 -29.16 -66.83
C VAL A 11 -21.39 -28.75 -67.91
N VAL A 12 -20.49 -27.81 -67.61
CA VAL A 12 -19.39 -27.40 -68.50
C VAL A 12 -18.08 -27.88 -67.89
N VAL A 13 -17.28 -28.63 -68.66
CA VAL A 13 -15.97 -29.14 -68.21
C VAL A 13 -14.85 -28.61 -69.10
N GLY A 14 -13.80 -28.06 -68.52
CA GLY A 14 -12.67 -27.49 -69.27
C GLY A 14 -11.48 -27.12 -68.39
N LEU A 15 -10.46 -26.49 -68.96
CA LEU A 15 -9.38 -25.90 -68.17
C LEU A 15 -9.85 -24.59 -67.52
N GLU A 16 -10.39 -23.67 -68.33
CA GLU A 16 -10.96 -22.38 -67.89
C GLU A 16 -12.42 -22.27 -68.41
N PRO A 17 -13.33 -23.14 -67.97
CA PRO A 17 -14.71 -23.16 -68.47
C PRO A 17 -15.54 -21.99 -67.92
N VAL A 18 -16.43 -21.42 -68.74
CA VAL A 18 -17.33 -20.33 -68.33
C VAL A 18 -18.78 -20.70 -68.65
N ALA A 19 -19.67 -20.72 -67.66
CA ALA A 19 -21.09 -21.00 -67.86
C ALA A 19 -21.99 -19.93 -67.24
N VAL A 20 -23.03 -19.55 -67.98
CA VAL A 20 -24.07 -18.61 -67.52
C VAL A 20 -25.43 -19.26 -67.74
N GLY A 21 -26.24 -19.36 -66.69
CA GLY A 21 -27.54 -20.05 -66.77
C GLY A 21 -28.34 -19.94 -65.47
N LEU A 22 -29.46 -20.66 -65.36
CA LEU A 22 -30.20 -20.72 -64.10
C LEU A 22 -29.44 -21.55 -63.06
N GLU A 23 -29.00 -22.75 -63.44
CA GLU A 23 -28.32 -23.71 -62.57
C GLU A 23 -27.05 -24.28 -63.28
N PRO A 24 -26.04 -23.45 -63.59
CA PRO A 24 -24.85 -23.94 -64.28
C PRO A 24 -23.93 -24.70 -63.31
N VAL A 25 -23.54 -25.92 -63.65
CA VAL A 25 -22.46 -26.68 -63.02
C VAL A 25 -21.21 -26.56 -63.89
N VAL A 26 -20.07 -26.23 -63.30
CA VAL A 26 -18.82 -26.00 -64.04
C VAL A 26 -17.66 -26.72 -63.34
N VAL A 27 -16.86 -27.49 -64.08
CA VAL A 27 -15.71 -28.21 -63.53
C VAL A 27 -14.46 -27.89 -64.33
N GLY A 28 -13.41 -27.36 -63.68
CA GLY A 28 -12.16 -27.04 -64.37
C GLY A 28 -11.01 -26.67 -63.44
N LEU A 29 -9.92 -26.12 -63.98
CA LEU A 29 -8.86 -25.53 -63.16
C LEU A 29 -9.33 -24.17 -62.62
N GLU A 30 -9.85 -23.32 -63.51
CA GLU A 30 -10.32 -21.97 -63.20
C GLU A 30 -11.76 -21.78 -63.72
N PRO A 31 -12.76 -22.50 -63.16
CA PRO A 31 -14.13 -22.45 -63.67
C PRO A 31 -14.86 -21.17 -63.24
N VAL A 32 -15.64 -20.57 -64.15
CA VAL A 32 -16.51 -19.41 -63.87
C VAL A 32 -17.97 -19.80 -64.07
N ALA A 33 -18.81 -19.64 -63.04
CA ALA A 33 -20.23 -19.97 -63.09
C ALA A 33 -21.10 -18.78 -62.64
N VAL A 34 -22.07 -18.36 -63.46
CA VAL A 34 -23.00 -17.26 -63.14
C VAL A 34 -24.44 -17.72 -63.28
N GLY A 35 -25.26 -17.64 -62.23
CA GLY A 35 -26.66 -18.08 -62.30
C GLY A 35 -27.53 -17.80 -61.09
N LEU A 36 -28.67 -18.49 -60.98
CA LEU A 36 -29.46 -18.48 -59.74
C LEU A 36 -28.85 -19.43 -58.72
N GLU A 37 -28.58 -20.67 -59.12
CA GLU A 37 -27.98 -21.72 -58.27
C GLU A 37 -26.74 -22.33 -58.98
N PRO A 38 -25.68 -21.54 -59.23
CA PRO A 38 -24.49 -22.01 -59.91
C PRO A 38 -23.63 -22.90 -59.00
N VAL A 39 -23.02 -23.94 -59.58
CA VAL A 39 -22.07 -24.84 -58.91
C VAL A 39 -20.74 -24.82 -59.66
N ALA A 40 -19.62 -24.57 -58.98
CA ALA A 40 -18.29 -24.70 -59.60
C ALA A 40 -17.33 -25.56 -58.77
N VAL A 41 -16.59 -26.44 -59.45
CA VAL A 41 -15.57 -27.30 -58.84
C VAL A 41 -14.24 -27.13 -59.56
N GLY A 42 -13.19 -26.67 -58.88
CA GLY A 42 -11.89 -26.45 -59.51
C GLY A 42 -10.76 -26.12 -58.56
N LEU A 43 -9.64 -25.60 -59.08
CA LEU A 43 -8.58 -25.05 -58.23
C LEU A 43 -8.97 -23.65 -57.76
N GLU A 44 -9.38 -22.79 -58.70
CA GLU A 44 -9.73 -21.39 -58.44
C GLU A 44 -11.12 -21.06 -59.03
N PRO A 45 -12.21 -21.64 -58.49
CA PRO A 45 -13.55 -21.40 -59.03
C PRO A 45 -14.06 -19.98 -58.70
N VAL A 46 -14.67 -19.31 -59.67
CA VAL A 46 -15.36 -18.01 -59.49
C VAL A 46 -16.85 -18.18 -59.72
N VAL A 47 -17.68 -17.93 -58.70
CA VAL A 47 -19.12 -18.19 -58.77
C VAL A 47 -19.94 -16.97 -58.37
N VAL A 48 -20.94 -16.60 -59.18
CA VAL A 48 -21.86 -15.49 -58.87
C VAL A 48 -23.31 -15.94 -59.01
N GLY A 49 -24.11 -15.88 -57.94
CA GLY A 49 -25.53 -16.22 -58.04
C GLY A 49 -26.41 -15.87 -56.84
N LEU A 50 -27.61 -16.44 -56.75
CA LEU A 50 -28.44 -16.30 -55.54
C LEU A 50 -27.99 -17.30 -54.47
N GLU A 51 -27.89 -18.57 -54.83
CA GLU A 51 -27.48 -19.67 -53.95
C GLU A 51 -26.26 -20.41 -54.57
N PRO A 52 -25.10 -19.74 -54.71
CA PRO A 52 -23.95 -20.35 -55.37
C PRO A 52 -23.24 -21.37 -54.49
N VAL A 53 -22.74 -22.45 -55.11
CA VAL A 53 -21.90 -23.47 -54.45
C VAL A 53 -20.53 -23.55 -55.13
N ALA A 54 -19.44 -23.45 -54.37
CA ALA A 54 -18.10 -23.64 -54.92
C ALA A 54 -17.26 -24.62 -54.09
N VAL A 55 -16.50 -25.46 -54.78
CA VAL A 55 -15.52 -26.37 -54.18
C VAL A 55 -14.17 -26.19 -54.86
N GLY A 56 -13.13 -25.80 -54.13
CA GLY A 56 -11.79 -25.67 -54.72
C GLY A 56 -10.65 -25.41 -53.76
N LEU A 57 -9.49 -24.99 -54.27
CA LEU A 57 -8.39 -24.54 -53.41
C LEU A 57 -8.64 -23.10 -52.97
N GLU A 58 -8.84 -22.18 -53.93
CA GLU A 58 -9.03 -20.75 -53.71
C GLU A 58 -10.36 -20.28 -54.36
N PRO A 59 -11.53 -20.74 -53.87
CA PRO A 59 -12.81 -20.37 -54.45
C PRO A 59 -13.20 -18.92 -54.12
N VAL A 60 -13.72 -18.18 -55.11
CA VAL A 60 -14.27 -16.82 -54.95
C VAL A 60 -15.76 -16.82 -55.29
N VAL A 61 -16.61 -16.52 -54.32
CA VAL A 61 -18.07 -16.63 -54.49
C VAL A 61 -18.81 -15.38 -54.04
N VAL A 62 -19.76 -14.93 -54.85
CA VAL A 62 -20.67 -13.82 -54.53
C VAL A 62 -22.11 -14.27 -54.69
N GLY A 63 -22.93 -14.17 -53.64
CA GLY A 63 -24.36 -14.43 -53.77
C GLY A 63 -25.23 -13.97 -52.61
N LEU A 64 -26.48 -14.43 -52.52
CA LEU A 64 -27.32 -14.16 -51.34
C LEU A 64 -27.00 -15.18 -50.23
N GLU A 65 -27.01 -16.47 -50.57
CA GLU A 65 -26.78 -17.59 -49.65
C GLU A 65 -25.67 -18.52 -50.20
N PRO A 66 -24.42 -18.03 -50.32
CA PRO A 66 -23.33 -18.82 -50.88
C PRO A 66 -22.82 -19.91 -49.92
N VAL A 67 -22.51 -21.09 -50.45
CA VAL A 67 -21.89 -22.20 -49.71
C VAL A 67 -20.58 -22.62 -50.36
N VAL A 68 -19.47 -22.51 -49.63
CA VAL A 68 -18.13 -22.70 -50.19
C VAL A 68 -17.30 -23.64 -49.35
N VAL A 69 -16.61 -24.56 -50.02
CA VAL A 69 -15.63 -25.45 -49.40
C VAL A 69 -14.29 -25.29 -50.13
N GLY A 70 -13.24 -24.88 -49.43
CA GLY A 70 -11.91 -24.82 -50.03
C GLY A 70 -10.76 -24.70 -49.05
N LEU A 71 -9.54 -24.46 -49.51
CA LEU A 71 -8.43 -24.16 -48.60
C LEU A 71 -8.49 -22.70 -48.15
N GLU A 72 -8.62 -21.78 -49.10
CA GLU A 72 -8.62 -20.33 -48.87
C GLU A 72 -9.86 -19.69 -49.53
N PRO A 73 -11.09 -20.00 -49.08
CA PRO A 73 -12.29 -19.51 -49.75
C PRO A 73 -12.57 -18.03 -49.45
N VAL A 74 -12.96 -17.26 -50.47
CA VAL A 74 -13.43 -15.86 -50.35
C VAL A 74 -14.91 -15.79 -50.72
N VAL A 75 -15.77 -15.42 -49.78
CA VAL A 75 -17.22 -15.49 -49.93
C VAL A 75 -17.88 -14.17 -49.57
N VAL A 76 -18.76 -13.67 -50.42
CA VAL A 76 -19.54 -12.45 -50.16
C VAL A 76 -21.03 -12.76 -50.32
N GLY A 77 -21.86 -12.49 -49.31
CA GLY A 77 -23.30 -12.61 -49.45
C GLY A 77 -24.16 -12.04 -48.33
N LEU A 78 -25.43 -12.41 -48.25
CA LEU A 78 -26.29 -12.06 -47.10
C LEU A 78 -26.07 -13.05 -45.96
N GLU A 79 -26.17 -14.34 -46.25
CA GLU A 79 -25.99 -15.45 -45.29
C GLU A 79 -24.93 -16.44 -45.81
N PRO A 80 -23.66 -16.00 -45.94
CA PRO A 80 -22.61 -16.83 -46.53
C PRO A 80 -22.06 -17.88 -45.57
N VAL A 81 -21.78 -19.08 -46.09
CA VAL A 81 -21.15 -20.19 -45.36
C VAL A 81 -19.85 -20.60 -46.07
N ALA A 82 -18.72 -20.55 -45.36
CA ALA A 82 -17.43 -21.02 -45.87
C ALA A 82 -16.76 -22.01 -44.92
N VAL A 83 -16.25 -23.10 -45.48
CA VAL A 83 -15.46 -24.12 -44.77
C VAL A 83 -14.09 -24.22 -45.43
N GLY A 84 -13.01 -24.02 -44.67
CA GLY A 84 -11.66 -24.14 -45.21
C GLY A 84 -10.54 -24.10 -44.19
N LEU A 85 -9.31 -23.86 -44.62
CA LEU A 85 -8.19 -23.58 -43.72
C LEU A 85 -8.20 -22.11 -43.32
N GLU A 86 -8.32 -21.21 -44.30
CA GLU A 86 -8.28 -19.75 -44.11
C GLU A 86 -9.49 -19.08 -44.81
N PRO A 87 -10.73 -19.33 -44.37
CA PRO A 87 -11.91 -18.77 -45.03
C PRO A 87 -12.07 -17.27 -44.75
N VAL A 88 -12.35 -16.47 -45.78
CA VAL A 88 -12.71 -15.05 -45.68
C VAL A 88 -14.15 -14.85 -46.13
N VAL A 89 -15.02 -14.46 -45.21
CA VAL A 89 -16.46 -14.38 -45.42
C VAL A 89 -16.96 -12.98 -45.10
N VAL A 90 -17.75 -12.38 -46.01
CA VAL A 90 -18.35 -11.06 -45.83
C VAL A 90 -19.86 -11.16 -46.04
N GLY A 91 -20.68 -10.79 -45.05
CA GLY A 91 -22.12 -10.77 -45.23
C GLY A 91 -22.91 -10.10 -44.12
N LEU A 92 -24.22 -10.36 -44.02
CA LEU A 92 -25.03 -9.91 -42.88
C LEU A 92 -24.86 -10.90 -41.72
N GLU A 93 -25.00 -12.20 -42.00
CA GLU A 93 -24.89 -13.28 -41.02
C GLU A 93 -23.87 -14.32 -41.51
N PRO A 94 -22.56 -13.97 -41.57
CA PRO A 94 -21.55 -14.86 -42.12
C PRO A 94 -21.18 -16.00 -41.16
N VAL A 95 -21.03 -17.21 -41.71
CA VAL A 95 -20.53 -18.40 -41.00
C VAL A 95 -19.21 -18.85 -41.64
N ALA A 96 -18.13 -18.87 -40.85
CA ALA A 96 -16.82 -19.33 -41.32
C ALA A 96 -16.24 -20.40 -40.38
N VAL A 97 -15.81 -21.53 -40.94
CA VAL A 97 -15.26 -22.67 -40.20
C VAL A 97 -13.88 -22.99 -40.78
N GLY A 98 -12.81 -22.86 -39.99
CA GLY A 98 -11.45 -23.14 -40.47
C GLY A 98 -10.33 -22.89 -39.46
N LEU A 99 -9.07 -23.14 -39.80
CA LEU A 99 -7.98 -22.90 -38.83
C LEU A 99 -7.82 -21.41 -38.49
N GLU A 100 -7.89 -20.54 -39.51
CA GLU A 100 -7.76 -19.07 -39.38
C GLU A 100 -8.94 -18.37 -40.11
N PRO A 101 -10.19 -18.49 -39.61
CA PRO A 101 -11.36 -17.99 -40.29
C PRO A 101 -11.57 -16.48 -40.04
N VAL A 102 -11.91 -15.72 -41.08
CA VAL A 102 -12.25 -14.30 -41.02
C VAL A 102 -13.69 -14.10 -41.46
N ALA A 103 -14.55 -13.56 -40.59
CA ALA A 103 -15.94 -13.23 -40.92
C ALA A 103 -16.24 -11.76 -40.65
N VAL A 104 -16.81 -11.06 -41.63
CA VAL A 104 -17.20 -9.64 -41.55
C VAL A 104 -18.70 -9.51 -41.79
N GLY A 105 -19.48 -9.07 -40.80
CA GLY A 105 -20.92 -8.88 -40.99
C GLY A 105 -21.66 -8.16 -39.88
N LEU A 106 -22.97 -8.32 -39.78
CA LEU A 106 -23.73 -7.80 -38.63
C LEU A 106 -23.58 -8.76 -37.45
N GLU A 107 -23.82 -10.05 -37.68
CA GLU A 107 -23.80 -11.12 -36.67
C GLU A 107 -22.90 -12.27 -37.16
N PRO A 108 -21.56 -12.08 -37.21
CA PRO A 108 -20.65 -13.13 -37.66
C PRO A 108 -20.52 -14.27 -36.64
N VAL A 109 -20.50 -15.50 -37.16
CA VAL A 109 -20.23 -16.73 -36.41
C VAL A 109 -19.01 -17.41 -37.01
N VAL A 110 -17.97 -17.56 -36.19
CA VAL A 110 -16.70 -18.18 -36.56
C VAL A 110 -16.37 -19.27 -35.56
N VAL A 111 -15.87 -20.40 -36.07
CA VAL A 111 -15.56 -21.60 -35.29
C VAL A 111 -14.21 -22.13 -35.74
N GLU A 112 -13.46 -22.74 -34.82
CA GLU A 112 -12.11 -23.36 -34.91
C GLU A 112 -10.95 -22.41 -34.49
N LEU A 113 -9.68 -22.82 -34.66
CA LEU A 113 -8.52 -22.48 -33.79
C LEU A 113 -8.22 -20.97 -33.55
N GLU A 114 -8.14 -20.15 -34.61
CA GLU A 114 -7.70 -18.73 -34.55
C GLU A 114 -8.70 -17.79 -35.28
N PRO A 115 -9.94 -17.65 -34.77
CA PRO A 115 -11.02 -16.99 -35.49
C PRO A 115 -11.00 -15.46 -35.35
N VAL A 116 -11.31 -14.76 -36.44
CA VAL A 116 -11.45 -13.29 -36.50
C VAL A 116 -12.85 -12.90 -36.96
N ALA A 117 -13.61 -12.21 -36.12
CA ALA A 117 -14.94 -11.70 -36.45
C ALA A 117 -14.98 -10.17 -36.40
N VAL A 118 -15.59 -9.52 -37.39
CA VAL A 118 -15.81 -8.08 -37.41
C VAL A 118 -17.29 -7.81 -37.66
N GLY A 119 -18.00 -7.18 -36.72
CA GLY A 119 -19.41 -6.88 -36.93
C GLY A 119 -20.07 -5.94 -35.94
N LEU A 120 -21.40 -5.95 -35.86
CA LEU A 120 -22.09 -5.27 -34.77
C LEU A 120 -22.01 -6.13 -33.52
N ASP A 121 -22.39 -7.41 -33.65
CA ASP A 121 -22.55 -8.34 -32.52
C ASP A 121 -21.81 -9.66 -32.82
N PRO A 122 -20.47 -9.65 -32.95
CA PRO A 122 -19.71 -10.86 -33.26
C PRO A 122 -19.69 -11.82 -32.06
N VAL A 123 -19.95 -13.10 -32.33
CA VAL A 123 -19.85 -14.17 -31.32
C VAL A 123 -18.81 -15.18 -31.76
N VAL A 124 -17.76 -15.32 -30.94
CA VAL A 124 -16.61 -16.16 -31.26
C VAL A 124 -16.26 -17.04 -30.07
N VAL A 125 -16.09 -18.33 -30.33
CA VAL A 125 -15.65 -19.33 -29.35
C VAL A 125 -14.47 -20.05 -29.98
N GLU A 126 -13.38 -20.32 -29.23
CA GLU A 126 -12.30 -21.31 -29.49
C GLU A 126 -10.95 -20.86 -28.85
N LEU A 127 -9.78 -21.32 -29.30
CA LEU A 127 -8.50 -21.18 -28.58
C LEU A 127 -8.01 -19.72 -28.51
N GLU A 128 -7.79 -19.07 -29.66
CA GLU A 128 -7.23 -17.71 -29.74
C GLU A 128 -8.15 -16.75 -30.54
N PRO A 129 -9.39 -16.51 -30.07
CA PRO A 129 -10.40 -15.77 -30.83
C PRO A 129 -10.24 -14.25 -30.76
N VAL A 130 -10.52 -13.57 -31.87
CA VAL A 130 -10.54 -12.10 -32.00
C VAL A 130 -11.89 -11.62 -32.52
N ALA A 131 -12.54 -10.70 -31.82
CA ALA A 131 -13.79 -10.08 -32.27
C ALA A 131 -13.74 -8.56 -32.17
N VAL A 132 -14.22 -7.88 -33.22
CA VAL A 132 -14.30 -6.43 -33.31
C VAL A 132 -15.73 -6.01 -33.61
N GLY A 133 -16.39 -5.25 -32.72
CA GLY A 133 -17.76 -4.80 -32.98
C GLY A 133 -18.32 -3.76 -32.02
N LEU A 134 -19.64 -3.63 -31.96
CA LEU A 134 -20.30 -2.82 -30.93
C LEU A 134 -20.36 -3.62 -29.62
N GLU A 135 -20.88 -4.84 -29.66
CA GLU A 135 -21.06 -5.72 -28.49
C GLU A 135 -20.41 -7.11 -28.75
N PRO A 136 -19.07 -7.20 -28.92
CA PRO A 136 -18.41 -8.47 -29.20
C PRO A 136 -18.42 -9.40 -27.98
N VAL A 137 -18.74 -10.69 -28.20
CA VAL A 137 -18.70 -11.75 -27.17
C VAL A 137 -17.72 -12.84 -27.57
N VAL A 138 -16.68 -13.02 -26.76
CA VAL A 138 -15.56 -13.91 -27.07
C VAL A 138 -15.26 -14.85 -25.91
N VAL A 139 -15.18 -16.16 -26.19
CA VAL A 139 -14.86 -17.20 -25.21
C VAL A 139 -13.70 -18.07 -25.69
N GLY A 140 -12.60 -18.15 -24.93
CA GLY A 140 -11.43 -18.90 -25.38
C GLY A 140 -10.31 -19.13 -24.38
N LEU A 141 -9.13 -19.52 -24.85
CA LEU A 141 -7.91 -19.52 -24.01
C LEU A 141 -7.34 -18.11 -23.93
N GLU A 142 -7.13 -17.46 -25.08
CA GLU A 142 -6.57 -16.10 -25.19
C GLU A 142 -7.52 -15.19 -26.00
N PRO A 143 -8.76 -14.93 -25.52
CA PRO A 143 -9.76 -14.20 -26.29
C PRO A 143 -9.49 -12.68 -26.31
N VAL A 144 -9.66 -12.06 -27.48
CA VAL A 144 -9.52 -10.60 -27.69
C VAL A 144 -10.85 -10.02 -28.20
N ALA A 145 -11.47 -9.15 -27.41
CA ALA A 145 -12.72 -8.46 -27.77
C ALA A 145 -12.50 -6.94 -27.84
N VAL A 146 -12.83 -6.32 -28.98
CA VAL A 146 -12.66 -4.87 -29.21
C VAL A 146 -14.00 -4.25 -29.60
N GLY A 147 -14.55 -3.34 -28.80
CA GLY A 147 -15.85 -2.74 -29.14
C GLY A 147 -16.34 -1.61 -28.25
N LEU A 148 -17.64 -1.34 -28.25
CA LEU A 148 -18.22 -0.43 -27.25
C LEU A 148 -18.37 -1.16 -25.92
N GLU A 149 -19.00 -2.33 -25.93
CA GLU A 149 -19.29 -3.15 -24.74
C GLU A 149 -18.73 -4.58 -24.93
N PRO A 150 -17.39 -4.76 -25.00
CA PRO A 150 -16.81 -6.06 -25.27
C PRO A 150 -16.85 -7.01 -24.07
N VAL A 151 -17.14 -8.29 -24.32
CA VAL A 151 -17.13 -9.37 -23.34
C VAL A 151 -16.08 -10.42 -23.73
N ALA A 152 -15.09 -10.66 -22.88
CA ALA A 152 -14.05 -11.67 -23.09
C ALA A 152 -13.92 -12.63 -21.89
N VAL A 153 -14.02 -13.94 -22.14
CA VAL A 153 -13.96 -14.98 -21.09
C VAL A 153 -12.91 -16.03 -21.44
N GLY A 154 -11.86 -16.19 -20.62
CA GLY A 154 -10.79 -17.14 -20.93
C GLY A 154 -9.70 -17.32 -19.87
N LEU A 155 -8.53 -17.84 -20.26
CA LEU A 155 -7.36 -17.90 -19.38
C LEU A 155 -6.63 -16.56 -19.37
N GLU A 156 -6.30 -16.02 -20.54
CA GLU A 156 -5.62 -14.73 -20.73
C GLU A 156 -6.49 -13.79 -21.60
N PRO A 157 -7.68 -13.41 -21.12
CA PRO A 157 -8.63 -12.63 -21.92
C PRO A 157 -8.27 -11.13 -21.98
N ALA A 158 -8.50 -10.50 -23.14
CA ALA A 158 -8.28 -9.08 -23.39
C ALA A 158 -9.53 -8.38 -23.93
N GLY A 159 -9.97 -7.30 -23.27
CA GLY A 159 -11.10 -6.48 -23.68
C GLY A 159 -10.70 -5.02 -23.89
N VAL A 160 -11.04 -4.42 -25.04
CA VAL A 160 -10.77 -3.00 -25.34
C VAL A 160 -12.05 -2.30 -25.79
N GLY A 161 -12.56 -1.35 -25.01
CA GLY A 161 -13.80 -0.68 -25.37
C GLY A 161 -14.21 0.52 -24.53
N LEU A 162 -15.48 0.91 -24.56
CA LEU A 162 -16.01 1.86 -23.58
C LEU A 162 -16.23 1.15 -22.25
N ASP A 163 -16.93 0.02 -22.26
CA ASP A 163 -17.35 -0.69 -21.06
C ASP A 163 -17.00 -2.18 -21.16
N PRO A 164 -15.69 -2.53 -21.15
CA PRO A 164 -15.26 -3.92 -21.31
C PRO A 164 -15.53 -4.76 -20.06
N VAL A 165 -16.02 -5.99 -20.26
CA VAL A 165 -16.21 -7.01 -19.22
C VAL A 165 -15.29 -8.20 -19.52
N VAL A 166 -14.32 -8.44 -18.65
CA VAL A 166 -13.30 -9.47 -18.87
C VAL A 166 -13.22 -10.42 -17.67
N VAL A 167 -13.26 -11.74 -17.92
CA VAL A 167 -13.29 -12.78 -16.88
C VAL A 167 -12.23 -13.84 -17.19
N GLY A 168 -11.19 -13.97 -16.36
CA GLY A 168 -10.13 -14.98 -16.60
C GLY A 168 -8.95 -14.99 -15.63
N LEU A 169 -7.96 -15.87 -15.83
CA LEU A 169 -6.83 -16.00 -14.90
C LEU A 169 -5.82 -14.85 -14.96
N GLU A 170 -5.64 -14.22 -16.13
CA GLU A 170 -4.79 -13.05 -16.33
C GLU A 170 -5.53 -12.04 -17.25
N PRO A 171 -6.63 -11.42 -16.78
CA PRO A 171 -7.50 -10.61 -17.61
C PRO A 171 -6.95 -9.19 -17.79
N VAL A 172 -7.04 -8.67 -19.02
CA VAL A 172 -6.65 -7.30 -19.38
C VAL A 172 -7.86 -6.54 -19.93
N ALA A 173 -8.25 -5.44 -19.29
CA ALA A 173 -9.31 -4.58 -19.79
C ALA A 173 -8.86 -3.12 -19.95
N VAL A 174 -9.17 -2.52 -21.09
CA VAL A 174 -8.88 -1.11 -21.39
C VAL A 174 -10.17 -0.43 -21.82
N GLY A 175 -10.66 0.55 -21.06
CA GLY A 175 -11.86 1.29 -21.44
C GLY A 175 -12.20 2.52 -20.61
N LEU A 176 -13.43 3.02 -20.68
CA LEU A 176 -13.93 4.05 -19.77
C LEU A 176 -14.29 3.43 -18.41
N GLU A 177 -15.13 2.40 -18.40
CA GLU A 177 -15.59 1.73 -17.16
C GLU A 177 -15.28 0.21 -17.23
N PRO A 178 -14.00 -0.21 -17.23
CA PRO A 178 -13.66 -1.61 -17.36
C PRO A 178 -14.02 -2.41 -16.10
N VAL A 179 -14.62 -3.58 -16.29
CA VAL A 179 -14.94 -4.56 -15.25
C VAL A 179 -14.12 -5.82 -15.49
N VAL A 180 -13.27 -6.16 -14.53
CA VAL A 180 -12.45 -7.38 -14.58
C VAL A 180 -12.67 -8.22 -13.34
N VAL A 181 -12.80 -9.53 -13.55
CA VAL A 181 -13.07 -10.53 -12.51
C VAL A 181 -12.06 -11.66 -12.66
N GLU A 182 -11.65 -12.26 -11.53
CA GLU A 182 -10.73 -13.40 -11.38
C GLU A 182 -9.24 -12.98 -11.16
N LEU A 183 -8.29 -13.91 -11.30
CA LEU A 183 -6.91 -13.78 -10.79
C LEU A 183 -6.07 -12.73 -11.58
N GLU A 184 -5.08 -12.12 -10.91
CA GLU A 184 -4.09 -11.18 -11.48
C GLU A 184 -4.62 -10.15 -12.52
N PRO A 185 -5.72 -9.42 -12.23
CA PRO A 185 -6.38 -8.56 -13.21
C PRO A 185 -5.66 -7.24 -13.46
N VAL A 186 -5.65 -6.79 -14.73
CA VAL A 186 -5.16 -5.48 -15.17
C VAL A 186 -6.30 -4.68 -15.81
N ALA A 187 -6.74 -3.60 -15.15
CA ALA A 187 -7.76 -2.70 -15.68
C ALA A 187 -7.21 -1.27 -15.86
N VAL A 188 -7.41 -0.70 -17.04
CA VAL A 188 -7.02 0.68 -17.38
C VAL A 188 -8.26 1.42 -17.86
N GLY A 189 -8.72 2.44 -17.13
CA GLY A 189 -9.85 3.24 -17.58
C GLY A 189 -10.12 4.54 -16.83
N LEU A 190 -11.29 5.15 -17.00
CA LEU A 190 -11.70 6.26 -16.13
C LEU A 190 -12.14 5.71 -14.77
N ASP A 191 -13.01 4.70 -14.76
CA ASP A 191 -13.63 4.16 -13.55
C ASP A 191 -13.48 2.64 -13.51
N PRO A 192 -12.24 2.10 -13.41
CA PRO A 192 -12.04 0.65 -13.43
C PRO A 192 -12.55 -0.02 -12.15
N VAL A 193 -13.26 -1.14 -12.32
CA VAL A 193 -13.74 -2.01 -11.24
C VAL A 193 -13.03 -3.35 -11.33
N VAL A 194 -12.29 -3.69 -10.27
CA VAL A 194 -11.51 -4.92 -10.22
C VAL A 194 -11.86 -5.71 -8.96
N VAL A 195 -12.14 -7.01 -9.14
CA VAL A 195 -12.51 -7.94 -8.08
C VAL A 195 -11.57 -9.15 -8.14
N GLU A 196 -11.13 -9.65 -6.97
CA GLU A 196 -10.26 -10.83 -6.76
C GLU A 196 -8.72 -10.54 -6.66
N LEU A 197 -7.86 -11.59 -6.64
CA LEU A 197 -6.47 -11.55 -6.10
C LEU A 197 -5.47 -10.70 -6.91
N GLU A 198 -4.61 -9.95 -6.21
CA GLU A 198 -3.49 -9.12 -6.75
C GLU A 198 -3.86 -8.11 -7.87
N PRO A 199 -4.89 -7.26 -7.68
CA PRO A 199 -5.39 -6.43 -8.76
C PRO A 199 -4.53 -5.20 -9.07
N VAL A 200 -4.42 -4.86 -10.36
CA VAL A 200 -3.83 -3.61 -10.86
C VAL A 200 -4.89 -2.77 -11.59
N ALA A 201 -5.29 -1.65 -10.99
CA ALA A 201 -6.21 -0.69 -11.59
C ALA A 201 -5.55 0.66 -11.83
N VAL A 202 -5.68 1.21 -13.03
CA VAL A 202 -5.20 2.54 -13.42
C VAL A 202 -6.36 3.35 -13.96
N GLY A 203 -6.75 4.44 -13.28
CA GLY A 203 -7.81 5.30 -13.79
C GLY A 203 -8.03 6.65 -13.10
N LEU A 204 -9.16 7.31 -13.33
CA LEU A 204 -9.55 8.49 -12.55
C LEU A 204 -10.06 8.05 -11.18
N ASP A 205 -11.07 7.19 -11.12
CA ASP A 205 -11.68 6.76 -9.85
C ASP A 205 -11.70 5.22 -9.73
N PRO A 206 -10.51 4.57 -9.64
CA PRO A 206 -10.43 3.12 -9.60
C PRO A 206 -11.03 2.53 -8.31
N VAL A 207 -11.81 1.45 -8.44
CA VAL A 207 -12.36 0.67 -7.34
C VAL A 207 -11.70 -0.71 -7.32
N VAL A 208 -10.91 -0.97 -6.27
CA VAL A 208 -10.24 -2.26 -6.06
C VAL A 208 -10.57 -2.82 -4.69
N VAL A 209 -10.83 -4.12 -4.63
CA VAL A 209 -11.10 -4.88 -3.40
C VAL A 209 -10.07 -6.02 -3.33
N GLU A 210 -9.59 -6.39 -2.13
CA GLU A 210 -8.84 -7.63 -1.77
C GLU A 210 -7.43 -7.48 -1.12
N LEU A 211 -6.60 -8.55 -1.07
CA LEU A 211 -5.47 -8.70 -0.14
C LEU A 211 -4.28 -7.75 -0.38
N GLU A 212 -3.82 -7.59 -1.63
CA GLU A 212 -2.67 -6.76 -2.03
C GLU A 212 -2.97 -5.86 -3.26
N PRO A 213 -3.96 -4.95 -3.18
CA PRO A 213 -4.41 -4.20 -4.34
C PRO A 213 -3.46 -3.04 -4.72
N VAL A 214 -3.31 -2.80 -6.03
CA VAL A 214 -2.61 -1.64 -6.60
C VAL A 214 -3.60 -0.76 -7.36
N ALA A 215 -3.82 0.47 -6.88
CA ALA A 215 -4.65 1.45 -7.57
C ALA A 215 -3.88 2.74 -7.88
N VAL A 216 -3.96 3.21 -9.11
CA VAL A 216 -3.35 4.48 -9.57
C VAL A 216 -4.44 5.37 -10.13
N GLY A 217 -4.75 6.51 -9.48
CA GLY A 217 -5.79 7.43 -9.97
C GLY A 217 -6.01 8.74 -9.22
N LEU A 218 -7.03 9.52 -9.58
CA LEU A 218 -7.40 10.76 -8.88
C LEU A 218 -8.08 10.49 -7.53
N GLU A 219 -9.18 9.73 -7.50
CA GLU A 219 -9.93 9.37 -6.29
C GLU A 219 -10.03 7.84 -6.09
N PRO A 220 -8.89 7.13 -5.91
CA PRO A 220 -8.92 5.66 -5.80
C PRO A 220 -9.64 5.18 -4.55
N VAL A 221 -10.53 4.19 -4.69
CA VAL A 221 -11.22 3.48 -3.61
C VAL A 221 -10.63 2.08 -3.45
N VAL A 222 -9.94 1.86 -2.34
CA VAL A 222 -9.19 0.63 -2.10
C VAL A 222 -9.60 -0.03 -0.79
N VAL A 223 -10.00 -1.30 -0.88
CA VAL A 223 -10.41 -2.12 0.26
C VAL A 223 -9.45 -3.32 0.36
N GLY A 224 -8.48 -3.30 1.28
CA GLY A 224 -7.49 -4.38 1.34
C GLY A 224 -6.58 -4.47 2.57
N LEU A 225 -5.80 -5.55 2.68
CA LEU A 225 -4.89 -5.79 3.81
C LEU A 225 -3.56 -5.05 3.66
N GLU A 226 -2.99 -5.01 2.45
CA GLU A 226 -1.73 -4.34 2.10
C GLU A 226 -1.86 -3.48 0.83
N PRO A 227 -2.66 -2.39 0.84
CA PRO A 227 -2.93 -1.60 -0.35
C PRO A 227 -1.76 -0.70 -0.79
N VAL A 228 -1.58 -0.58 -2.11
CA VAL A 228 -0.67 0.37 -2.77
C VAL A 228 -1.47 1.36 -3.62
N ASP A 229 -1.64 2.57 -3.10
CA ASP A 229 -2.44 3.61 -3.76
C ASP A 229 -1.57 4.78 -4.21
N VAL A 230 -1.73 5.20 -5.47
CA VAL A 230 -1.05 6.36 -6.05
C VAL A 230 -2.11 7.33 -6.58
N GLY A 231 -2.50 8.33 -5.76
CA GLY A 231 -3.53 9.29 -6.15
C GLY A 231 -3.64 10.58 -5.33
N LEU A 232 -4.47 11.52 -5.78
CA LEU A 232 -4.65 12.83 -5.14
C LEU A 232 -5.56 12.75 -3.90
N ASP A 233 -6.63 11.96 -3.94
CA ASP A 233 -7.63 11.82 -2.87
C ASP A 233 -8.02 10.34 -2.58
N PRO A 234 -7.10 9.50 -2.06
CA PRO A 234 -7.35 8.07 -1.86
C PRO A 234 -8.30 7.76 -0.68
N VAL A 235 -9.30 6.90 -0.92
CA VAL A 235 -10.20 6.30 0.07
C VAL A 235 -9.73 4.88 0.38
N VAL A 236 -8.93 4.73 1.45
CA VAL A 236 -8.44 3.42 1.91
C VAL A 236 -9.26 2.89 3.07
N VAL A 237 -9.91 1.75 2.87
CA VAL A 237 -10.61 1.01 3.93
C VAL A 237 -9.61 0.05 4.62
N GLY A 238 -8.79 0.57 5.56
CA GLY A 238 -7.89 -0.28 6.38
C GLY A 238 -6.57 0.33 6.97
N GLY A 239 -6.56 1.36 7.83
CA GLY A 239 -7.71 1.85 8.57
C GLY A 239 -7.51 3.17 9.31
N ARG A 240 -8.46 4.08 9.08
CA ARG A 240 -8.89 5.09 10.06
C ARG A 240 -10.21 4.59 10.69
N ALA A 241 -10.37 4.64 12.01
CA ALA A 241 -11.62 4.33 12.71
C ALA A 241 -11.96 5.40 13.74
N GLY A 242 -13.21 5.88 13.75
CA GLY A 242 -13.75 6.81 14.74
C GLY A 242 -14.86 6.17 15.58
N GLY A 243 -14.98 6.53 16.86
CA GLY A 243 -15.99 6.04 17.80
C GLY A 243 -15.45 5.70 19.19
N CYS A 244 -16.32 5.65 20.21
CA CYS A 244 -15.98 5.13 21.53
C CYS A 244 -15.50 3.67 21.40
N GLY A 245 -14.23 3.40 21.70
CA GLY A 245 -13.62 2.08 21.59
C GLY A 245 -13.08 1.70 20.21
N ALA A 246 -13.02 2.63 19.24
CA ALA A 246 -12.53 2.40 17.88
C ALA A 246 -11.18 1.66 17.83
N ARG A 247 -11.01 0.69 16.93
CA ARG A 247 -9.78 -0.09 16.78
C ARG A 247 -9.29 -0.07 15.33
N THR A 248 -8.06 0.37 15.11
CA THR A 248 -7.39 0.29 13.79
C THR A 248 -6.02 -0.36 13.91
N GLY A 249 -5.67 -1.16 12.90
CA GLY A 249 -4.34 -1.70 12.66
C GLY A 249 -3.76 -1.09 11.37
N GLY A 250 -2.46 -1.24 11.15
CA GLY A 250 -1.78 -0.81 9.92
C GLY A 250 -0.83 0.38 10.09
N CYS A 251 0.09 0.53 9.14
CA CYS A 251 0.99 1.68 9.09
C CYS A 251 0.16 2.97 8.90
N GLY A 252 0.34 3.94 9.79
CA GLY A 252 -0.43 5.19 9.76
C GLY A 252 -1.84 5.12 10.37
N ALA A 253 -2.22 3.99 11.00
CA ALA A 253 -3.53 3.76 11.59
C ALA A 253 -4.01 4.92 12.46
N ARG A 254 -5.26 5.38 12.28
CA ARG A 254 -5.84 6.46 13.09
C ARG A 254 -7.09 5.98 13.80
N ALA A 255 -7.13 6.09 15.13
CA ALA A 255 -8.29 5.77 15.95
C ALA A 255 -8.74 7.02 16.73
N GLY A 256 -10.03 7.36 16.76
CA GLY A 256 -10.54 8.54 17.49
C GLY A 256 -11.76 8.21 18.36
N GLY A 257 -11.81 8.68 19.62
CA GLY A 257 -12.92 8.47 20.56
C GLY A 257 -12.47 8.00 21.95
N CYS A 258 -13.39 7.97 22.93
CA CYS A 258 -13.09 7.45 24.26
C CYS A 258 -12.67 5.98 24.17
N GLY A 259 -11.47 5.63 24.62
CA GLY A 259 -10.93 4.27 24.60
C GLY A 259 -10.40 3.78 23.24
N ALA A 260 -10.21 4.67 22.26
CA ALA A 260 -9.70 4.36 20.92
C ALA A 260 -8.35 3.61 20.96
N ARG A 261 -8.11 2.67 20.04
CA ARG A 261 -6.92 1.84 19.94
C ARG A 261 -6.38 1.85 18.51
N ALA A 262 -5.15 2.33 18.31
CA ALA A 262 -4.49 2.30 17.00
C ALA A 262 -3.18 1.50 17.13
N GLY A 263 -2.96 0.54 16.24
CA GLY A 263 -1.75 -0.31 16.20
C GLY A 263 -1.03 -0.18 14.86
N GLY A 264 0.29 -0.08 14.87
CA GLY A 264 1.13 0.02 13.67
C GLY A 264 2.12 1.18 13.71
N CYS A 265 3.08 1.19 12.79
CA CYS A 265 4.05 2.27 12.66
C CYS A 265 3.32 3.59 12.36
N GLY A 266 3.54 4.63 13.16
CA GLY A 266 2.89 5.93 13.01
C GLY A 266 1.45 6.02 13.54
N ALA A 267 0.97 5.00 14.26
CA ALA A 267 -0.41 4.93 14.75
C ALA A 267 -0.83 6.15 15.61
N ARG A 268 -2.04 6.68 15.40
CA ARG A 268 -2.58 7.86 16.11
C ARG A 268 -3.88 7.51 16.80
N ALA A 269 -3.94 7.56 18.13
CA ALA A 269 -5.16 7.34 18.90
C ALA A 269 -5.59 8.63 19.64
N GLY A 270 -6.77 9.18 19.39
CA GLY A 270 -7.29 10.38 20.05
C GLY A 270 -8.48 10.08 20.97
N GLY A 271 -8.59 10.75 22.12
CA GLY A 271 -9.74 10.63 23.04
C GLY A 271 -9.38 10.08 24.42
N CYS A 272 -10.29 10.24 25.39
CA CYS A 272 -10.04 9.83 26.77
C CYS A 272 -9.75 8.31 26.85
N GLY A 273 -8.60 7.92 27.38
CA GLY A 273 -8.19 6.51 27.49
C GLY A 273 -7.65 5.88 26.21
N SER A 274 -7.31 6.68 25.20
CA SER A 274 -6.75 6.22 23.92
C SER A 274 -5.47 5.38 24.08
N ARG A 275 -5.26 4.38 23.22
CA ARG A 275 -4.08 3.50 23.19
C ARG A 275 -3.47 3.45 21.79
N ALA A 276 -2.27 3.98 21.59
CA ALA A 276 -1.55 3.86 20.33
C ALA A 276 -0.32 2.96 20.51
N GLY A 277 -0.09 1.98 19.62
CA GLY A 277 1.05 1.05 19.70
C GLY A 277 1.80 0.95 18.37
N GLY A 278 3.14 0.96 18.42
CA GLY A 278 4.02 0.94 17.24
C GLY A 278 5.10 2.03 17.27
N CYS A 279 6.07 1.95 16.36
CA CYS A 279 7.09 2.98 16.22
C CYS A 279 6.44 4.31 15.80
N GLY A 280 6.68 5.40 16.53
CA GLY A 280 6.16 6.74 16.23
C GLY A 280 4.72 7.00 16.68
N SER A 281 4.12 6.12 17.49
CA SER A 281 2.71 6.24 17.89
C SER A 281 2.38 7.53 18.64
N ARG A 282 1.22 8.13 18.37
CA ARG A 282 0.73 9.34 19.04
C ARG A 282 -0.61 9.07 19.73
N ALA A 283 -0.69 9.24 21.05
CA ALA A 283 -1.96 9.14 21.78
C ALA A 283 -2.36 10.49 22.42
N GLY A 284 -3.61 10.91 22.31
CA GLY A 284 -4.10 12.21 22.80
C GLY A 284 -5.21 12.12 23.86
N ALA A 285 -5.32 13.15 24.71
CA ALA A 285 -6.30 13.36 25.81
C ALA A 285 -6.01 12.65 27.16
N CYS A 286 -6.97 12.73 28.10
CA CYS A 286 -6.87 12.20 29.47
C CYS A 286 -6.64 10.67 29.46
N GLY A 287 -5.64 10.19 30.20
CA GLY A 287 -5.37 8.75 30.33
C GLY A 287 -4.81 8.06 29.07
N ALA A 288 -4.35 8.82 28.07
CA ALA A 288 -3.76 8.29 26.85
C ALA A 288 -2.54 7.38 27.10
N ARG A 289 -2.42 6.29 26.34
CA ARG A 289 -1.33 5.32 26.38
C ARG A 289 -0.67 5.23 25.01
N ALA A 290 0.62 5.50 24.89
CA ALA A 290 1.35 5.29 23.63
C ALA A 290 2.55 4.36 23.87
N GLY A 291 2.83 3.45 22.95
CA GLY A 291 3.92 2.48 23.08
C GLY A 291 4.71 2.32 21.79
N GLY A 292 6.04 2.31 21.87
CA GLY A 292 6.96 2.07 20.76
C GLY A 292 8.03 3.15 20.63
N CYS A 293 9.03 2.94 19.76
CA CYS A 293 10.13 3.87 19.56
C CYS A 293 9.60 5.22 19.03
N GLY A 294 9.85 6.31 19.74
CA GLY A 294 9.42 7.66 19.36
C GLY A 294 7.99 8.01 19.76
N ALA A 295 7.33 7.19 20.59
CA ALA A 295 5.94 7.40 20.98
C ALA A 295 5.72 8.77 21.66
N ARG A 296 4.57 9.41 21.39
CA ARG A 296 4.21 10.73 21.91
C ARG A 296 2.81 10.73 22.50
N ALA A 297 2.61 11.46 23.60
CA ALA A 297 1.29 11.81 24.07
C ALA A 297 1.21 13.25 24.62
N GLY A 298 0.26 14.06 24.12
CA GLY A 298 0.03 15.45 24.53
C GLY A 298 -0.97 16.15 23.60
N ALA A 299 -1.74 17.17 23.98
CA ALA A 299 -1.71 18.09 25.11
C ALA A 299 -3.05 18.08 25.92
N GLY A 300 -3.02 18.46 27.20
CA GLY A 300 -4.22 18.79 27.99
C GLY A 300 -4.80 17.73 28.93
N GLY A 301 -4.28 16.48 28.93
CA GLY A 301 -4.84 15.40 29.74
C GLY A 301 -4.11 15.08 31.06
N CYS A 302 -4.85 14.65 32.08
CA CYS A 302 -4.29 14.05 33.30
C CYS A 302 -3.88 12.58 33.05
N GLY A 303 -2.69 12.18 33.51
CA GLY A 303 -2.31 10.77 33.67
C GLY A 303 -1.85 9.99 32.44
N ALA A 304 -1.41 10.65 31.36
CA ALA A 304 -0.91 9.99 30.15
C ALA A 304 0.33 9.12 30.42
N ARG A 305 0.45 7.97 29.72
CA ARG A 305 1.53 6.98 29.86
C ARG A 305 2.16 6.65 28.52
N VAL A 306 3.46 6.87 28.36
CA VAL A 306 4.18 6.58 27.12
C VAL A 306 5.35 5.64 27.39
N GLY A 307 5.52 4.61 26.57
CA GLY A 307 6.62 3.65 26.66
C GLY A 307 7.40 3.56 25.35
N GLY A 308 8.72 3.36 25.43
CA GLY A 308 9.61 3.15 24.28
C GLY A 308 10.75 4.16 24.20
N CYS A 309 11.76 3.86 23.38
CA CYS A 309 12.91 4.73 23.17
C CYS A 309 12.46 6.09 22.60
N GLY A 310 12.80 7.21 23.24
CA GLY A 310 12.44 8.55 22.79
C GLY A 310 11.02 8.99 23.14
N ALA A 311 10.34 8.29 24.06
CA ALA A 311 8.99 8.62 24.54
C ALA A 311 8.84 10.10 24.94
N ARG A 312 7.78 10.80 24.52
CA ARG A 312 7.50 12.20 24.92
C ARG A 312 6.07 12.35 25.44
N VAL A 313 5.91 12.84 26.66
CA VAL A 313 4.59 13.01 27.29
C VAL A 313 4.45 14.38 27.96
N GLY A 314 3.27 15.00 27.86
CA GLY A 314 2.92 16.24 28.54
C GLY A 314 1.58 16.14 29.29
N GLY A 315 1.48 16.81 30.44
CA GLY A 315 0.25 16.90 31.25
C GLY A 315 0.46 16.62 32.75
N CYS A 316 -0.55 16.89 33.57
CA CYS A 316 -0.52 16.58 35.00
C CYS A 316 -0.41 15.06 35.22
N GLY A 317 0.59 14.61 35.98
CA GLY A 317 0.80 13.19 36.29
C GLY A 317 1.33 12.34 35.12
N ALA A 318 1.87 12.96 34.07
CA ALA A 318 2.39 12.29 32.89
C ALA A 318 3.52 11.29 33.21
N ARG A 319 3.56 10.13 32.54
CA ARG A 319 4.57 9.07 32.76
C ARG A 319 5.20 8.64 31.44
N ALA A 320 6.51 8.77 31.29
CA ALA A 320 7.26 8.25 30.15
C ALA A 320 8.29 7.20 30.60
N GLY A 321 8.45 6.12 29.85
CA GLY A 321 9.42 5.05 30.09
C GLY A 321 10.18 4.68 28.82
N GLY A 322 11.47 4.38 28.94
CA GLY A 322 12.37 4.01 27.84
C GLY A 322 13.58 4.94 27.71
N CYS A 323 14.56 4.54 26.91
CA CYS A 323 15.77 5.34 26.69
C CYS A 323 15.41 6.70 26.06
N GLY A 324 15.78 7.82 26.67
CA GLY A 324 15.52 9.17 26.17
C GLY A 324 14.12 9.71 26.45
N ALA A 325 13.36 9.06 27.34
CA ALA A 325 12.01 9.47 27.74
C ALA A 325 11.93 10.94 28.21
N ARG A 326 10.89 11.68 27.84
CA ARG A 326 10.66 13.09 28.23
C ARG A 326 9.25 13.26 28.77
N ALA A 327 9.10 13.73 30.01
CA ALA A 327 7.82 13.97 30.66
C ALA A 327 7.69 15.42 31.16
N GLY A 328 6.63 16.13 30.80
CA GLY A 328 6.38 17.52 31.22
C GLY A 328 5.05 17.68 31.95
N GLY A 329 5.00 18.53 32.98
CA GLY A 329 3.79 18.86 33.74
C GLY A 329 3.94 18.60 35.25
N CYS A 330 2.95 19.04 36.04
CA CYS A 330 2.94 18.81 37.49
C CYS A 330 2.93 17.30 37.79
N GLY A 331 3.90 16.82 38.57
CA GLY A 331 4.02 15.40 38.95
C GLY A 331 4.51 14.46 37.83
N ALA A 332 5.12 15.00 36.76
CA ALA A 332 5.64 14.21 35.65
C ALA A 332 6.68 13.15 36.08
N ARG A 333 6.69 11.97 35.46
CA ARG A 333 7.60 10.86 35.76
C ARG A 333 8.26 10.34 34.48
N ALA A 334 9.58 10.35 34.40
CA ALA A 334 10.33 9.79 33.28
C ALA A 334 11.24 8.64 33.76
N GLY A 335 11.34 7.53 33.03
CA GLY A 335 12.17 6.38 33.39
C GLY A 335 12.99 5.87 32.20
N GLY A 336 14.24 5.49 32.42
CA GLY A 336 15.16 4.96 31.39
C GLY A 336 16.44 5.78 31.24
N CYS A 337 17.40 5.27 30.47
CA CYS A 337 18.67 5.97 30.19
C CYS A 337 18.40 7.29 29.44
N GLY A 338 18.87 8.44 29.94
CA GLY A 338 18.66 9.76 29.35
C GLY A 338 17.28 10.38 29.62
N ALA A 339 16.52 9.86 30.59
CA ALA A 339 15.17 10.33 30.92
C ALA A 339 15.14 11.82 31.33
N ARG A 340 14.16 12.61 30.90
CA ARG A 340 14.00 14.03 31.21
C ARG A 340 12.62 14.30 31.78
N ALA A 341 12.52 14.92 32.96
CA ALA A 341 11.23 15.31 33.52
C ALA A 341 11.19 16.81 33.88
N GLY A 342 10.07 17.48 33.63
CA GLY A 342 9.92 18.93 33.83
C GLY A 342 8.61 19.27 34.51
N GLY A 343 8.63 20.20 35.46
CA GLY A 343 7.44 20.69 36.18
C GLY A 343 7.55 20.50 37.69
N CYS A 344 6.58 21.04 38.43
CA CYS A 344 6.58 20.93 39.88
C CYS A 344 6.30 19.48 40.33
N GLY A 345 7.16 18.95 41.21
CA GLY A 345 7.10 17.56 41.68
C GLY A 345 7.57 16.50 40.68
N ALA A 346 8.25 16.90 39.60
CA ALA A 346 8.70 15.98 38.56
C ALA A 346 9.75 14.95 39.07
N ARG A 347 9.73 13.75 38.50
CA ARG A 347 10.62 12.64 38.85
C ARG A 347 11.26 12.04 37.60
N ALA A 348 12.57 11.81 37.59
CA ALA A 348 13.20 11.02 36.53
C ALA A 348 14.10 9.92 37.12
N GLY A 349 14.12 8.74 36.50
CA GLY A 349 14.91 7.59 36.93
C GLY A 349 15.68 6.98 35.76
N GLY A 350 16.91 6.52 35.99
CA GLY A 350 17.77 5.85 35.01
C GLY A 350 19.13 6.52 34.85
N CYS A 351 20.00 5.94 34.03
CA CYS A 351 21.30 6.54 33.71
C CYS A 351 21.08 7.92 33.06
N GLU A 352 21.84 8.95 33.41
CA GLU A 352 21.79 10.31 32.87
C GLU A 352 20.44 11.04 32.95
N ALA A 353 19.57 10.67 33.90
CA ALA A 353 18.27 11.30 34.07
C ALA A 353 18.39 12.82 34.35
N ARG A 354 17.51 13.68 33.82
CA ARG A 354 17.53 15.14 34.01
C ARG A 354 16.17 15.64 34.46
N VAL A 355 16.10 16.38 35.55
CA VAL A 355 14.84 16.93 36.06
C VAL A 355 14.95 18.43 36.28
N GLY A 356 13.91 19.19 35.90
CA GLY A 356 13.82 20.64 36.13
C GLY A 356 12.46 21.05 36.71
N GLY A 357 12.45 22.06 37.57
CA GLY A 357 11.24 22.58 38.23
C GLY A 357 11.32 22.56 39.76
N CYS A 358 10.23 22.94 40.42
CA CYS A 358 10.16 22.98 41.88
C CYS A 358 9.93 21.58 42.49
N GLY A 359 10.69 21.16 43.52
CA GLY A 359 10.39 19.91 44.24
C GLY A 359 10.72 18.59 43.50
N THR A 360 11.72 18.60 42.62
CA THR A 360 12.06 17.49 41.72
C THR A 360 12.86 16.35 42.37
N ARG A 361 12.73 15.11 41.84
CA ARG A 361 13.56 13.96 42.25
C ARG A 361 14.16 13.22 41.05
N SER A 362 15.49 13.18 40.95
CA SER A 362 16.19 12.36 39.95
C SER A 362 16.89 11.14 40.58
N GLY A 363 16.86 9.99 39.93
CA GLY A 363 17.49 8.74 40.40
C GLY A 363 18.29 8.06 39.29
N GLY A 364 19.41 7.42 39.62
CA GLY A 364 20.25 6.65 38.68
C GLY A 364 21.64 7.25 38.43
N CYS A 365 22.48 6.52 37.69
CA CYS A 365 23.86 6.90 37.43
C CYS A 365 23.92 8.17 36.56
N GLY A 366 24.53 9.27 36.99
CA GLY A 366 24.68 10.50 36.20
C GLY A 366 23.47 11.45 36.26
N ALA A 367 22.52 11.21 37.17
CA ALA A 367 21.27 11.97 37.22
C ALA A 367 21.47 13.45 37.63
N ARG A 368 20.76 14.38 36.99
CA ARG A 368 20.81 15.83 37.21
C ARG A 368 19.45 16.37 37.64
N ALA A 369 19.39 17.18 38.69
CA ALA A 369 18.14 17.80 39.15
C ALA A 369 18.32 19.29 39.42
N GLY A 370 17.48 20.13 38.82
CA GLY A 370 17.26 21.50 39.28
C GLY A 370 16.22 21.50 40.39
N GLY A 371 16.62 21.83 41.63
CA GLY A 371 15.69 22.33 42.64
C GLY A 371 15.22 21.41 43.78
N ALA A 372 15.61 20.13 43.91
CA ALA A 372 15.36 19.42 45.19
C ALA A 372 16.24 18.18 45.48
N ARG A 373 16.21 17.09 44.69
CA ARG A 373 16.93 15.83 45.09
C ARG A 373 17.43 15.01 43.89
N ALA A 374 18.67 14.52 43.93
CA ALA A 374 19.27 13.57 42.99
C ALA A 374 19.93 12.41 43.76
N GLY A 375 19.82 11.16 43.29
CA GLY A 375 20.44 9.98 43.94
C GLY A 375 20.98 8.94 42.95
N GLY A 376 22.19 8.42 43.17
CA GLY A 376 22.88 7.45 42.30
C GLY A 376 24.36 7.79 42.07
N CYS A 377 25.09 6.99 41.28
CA CYS A 377 26.49 7.24 40.99
C CYS A 377 26.67 8.42 40.01
N GLY A 378 27.36 9.51 40.37
CA GLY A 378 27.71 10.60 39.45
C GLY A 378 26.65 11.70 39.32
N THR A 379 25.77 11.85 40.31
CA THR A 379 24.64 12.80 40.25
C THR A 379 25.04 14.28 40.30
N ARG A 380 24.22 15.20 39.78
CA ARG A 380 24.40 16.66 39.89
C ARG A 380 23.08 17.38 40.24
N ALA A 381 22.93 17.85 41.47
CA ALA A 381 21.79 18.67 41.88
C ALA A 381 22.17 20.17 41.88
N GLY A 382 21.30 21.05 41.40
CA GLY A 382 21.51 22.50 41.32
C GLY A 382 20.32 23.30 41.85
N GLY A 383 20.54 24.47 42.44
CA GLY A 383 19.50 25.36 42.98
C GLY A 383 19.45 25.39 44.51
N CYS A 384 18.58 26.22 45.08
CA CYS A 384 18.41 26.36 46.52
C CYS A 384 18.00 25.03 47.18
N GLY A 385 18.77 24.55 48.15
CA GLY A 385 18.48 23.32 48.89
C GLY A 385 18.76 22.01 48.13
N ALA A 386 19.53 22.04 47.05
CA ALA A 386 19.88 20.88 46.23
C ALA A 386 20.49 19.73 47.06
N ARG A 387 19.93 18.51 46.95
CA ARG A 387 20.48 17.30 47.60
C ARG A 387 20.94 16.29 46.56
N ALA A 388 22.19 15.84 46.62
CA ALA A 388 22.76 14.82 45.73
C ALA A 388 23.29 13.63 46.55
N GLY A 389 22.96 12.40 46.18
CA GLY A 389 23.36 11.18 46.88
C GLY A 389 24.05 10.18 45.95
N GLY A 390 24.98 9.37 46.46
CA GLY A 390 25.68 8.29 45.77
C GLY A 390 27.14 8.59 45.39
N CYS A 391 27.82 7.64 44.74
CA CYS A 391 29.24 7.74 44.41
C CYS A 391 29.49 8.82 43.34
N GLY A 392 30.21 9.90 43.63
CA GLY A 392 30.52 10.98 42.67
C GLY A 392 29.48 12.10 42.62
N ALA A 393 28.57 12.18 43.60
CA ALA A 393 27.47 13.14 43.63
C ALA A 393 27.94 14.60 43.77
N ARG A 394 27.35 15.52 43.01
CA ARG A 394 27.63 16.96 43.05
C ARG A 394 26.39 17.77 43.40
N ALA A 395 26.47 18.73 44.30
CA ALA A 395 25.35 19.59 44.65
C ALA A 395 25.77 21.07 44.59
N GLY A 396 25.04 21.94 43.91
CA GLY A 396 25.37 23.35 43.71
C GLY A 396 24.22 24.28 44.09
N GLY A 397 24.53 25.39 44.76
CA GLY A 397 23.56 26.41 45.18
C GLY A 397 23.53 26.62 46.69
N CYS A 398 22.73 27.58 47.14
CA CYS A 398 22.59 27.88 48.57
C CYS A 398 22.03 26.66 49.32
N GLY A 399 22.76 26.18 50.34
CA GLY A 399 22.37 25.05 51.18
C GLY A 399 22.51 23.67 50.53
N ALA A 400 23.34 23.53 49.49
CA ALA A 400 23.57 22.28 48.78
C ALA A 400 24.09 21.16 49.70
N ARG A 401 23.60 19.92 49.54
CA ARG A 401 24.01 18.74 50.32
C ARG A 401 24.39 17.60 49.40
N ALA A 402 25.60 17.07 49.50
CA ALA A 402 26.05 15.89 48.76
C ALA A 402 26.43 14.76 49.74
N GLY A 403 26.08 13.50 49.46
CA GLY A 403 26.36 12.35 50.35
C GLY A 403 26.72 11.08 49.59
N GLY A 404 27.80 10.38 49.97
CA GLY A 404 28.30 9.16 49.31
C GLY A 404 29.83 9.21 49.08
N CYS A 405 30.37 8.26 48.32
CA CYS A 405 31.81 8.24 48.02
C CYS A 405 32.16 9.27 46.92
N GLY A 406 33.15 10.15 47.08
CA GLY A 406 33.66 11.05 46.04
C GLY A 406 32.77 12.26 45.71
N THR A 407 32.03 12.78 46.70
CA THR A 407 31.03 13.84 46.48
C THR A 407 31.63 15.26 46.39
N ARG A 408 30.92 16.22 45.77
CA ARG A 408 31.30 17.65 45.66
C ARG A 408 30.10 18.58 45.89
N SER A 409 30.03 19.29 47.01
CA SER A 409 29.02 20.35 47.20
C SER A 409 29.62 21.74 47.04
N GLY A 410 28.87 22.70 46.48
CA GLY A 410 29.32 24.05 46.15
C GLY A 410 28.24 25.10 46.41
N GLY A 411 28.62 26.24 46.97
CA GLY A 411 27.73 27.37 47.29
C GLY A 411 27.70 27.71 48.78
N CYS A 412 26.96 28.76 49.14
CA CYS A 412 26.83 29.18 50.53
C CYS A 412 26.19 28.07 51.38
N GLY A 413 26.87 27.63 52.44
CA GLY A 413 26.39 26.58 53.36
C GLY A 413 26.42 25.15 52.81
N ALA A 414 27.25 24.88 51.81
CA ALA A 414 27.39 23.56 51.19
C ALA A 414 27.83 22.47 52.20
N ARG A 415 27.22 21.29 52.13
CA ARG A 415 27.56 20.12 52.98
C ARG A 415 27.90 18.91 52.12
N ALA A 416 29.01 18.24 52.38
CA ALA A 416 29.43 17.02 51.68
C ALA A 416 29.70 15.91 52.70
N GLY A 417 29.25 14.69 52.45
CA GLY A 417 29.39 13.55 53.36
C GLY A 417 29.85 12.28 52.64
N GLY A 418 30.65 11.45 53.29
CA GLY A 418 31.14 10.14 52.81
C GLY A 418 32.62 10.13 52.38
N CYS A 419 33.09 8.98 51.87
CA CYS A 419 34.50 8.76 51.55
C CYS A 419 34.96 9.60 50.34
N GLY A 420 35.88 10.56 50.48
CA GLY A 420 36.38 11.40 49.38
C GLY A 420 35.55 12.66 49.10
N ALA A 421 34.70 13.08 50.04
CA ALA A 421 33.78 14.21 49.89
C ALA A 421 34.50 15.57 49.82
N ARG A 422 34.00 16.51 49.01
CA ARG A 422 34.53 17.87 48.87
C ARG A 422 33.42 18.91 49.03
N ALA A 423 33.62 19.93 49.85
CA ALA A 423 32.64 21.02 50.02
C ALA A 423 33.31 22.38 49.76
N GLY A 424 32.70 23.24 48.94
CA GLY A 424 33.26 24.52 48.52
C GLY A 424 32.28 25.70 48.69
N GLY A 425 32.79 26.85 49.12
CA GLY A 425 32.01 28.07 49.33
C GLY A 425 31.97 28.52 50.78
N CYS A 426 31.33 29.66 51.05
CA CYS A 426 31.22 30.22 52.40
C CYS A 426 30.49 29.23 53.34
N GLY A 427 31.12 28.84 54.44
CA GLY A 427 30.55 27.95 55.45
C GLY A 427 30.45 26.47 55.05
N ALA A 428 31.28 26.02 54.10
CA ALA A 428 31.28 24.64 53.61
C ALA A 428 31.63 23.61 54.70
N ARG A 429 30.93 22.47 54.74
CA ARG A 429 31.18 21.38 55.71
C ARG A 429 31.37 20.04 55.00
N ALA A 430 32.49 19.37 55.23
CA ALA A 430 32.77 18.04 54.70
C ALA A 430 32.93 17.02 55.86
N GLY A 431 32.37 15.82 55.72
CA GLY A 431 32.40 14.78 56.77
C GLY A 431 32.59 13.37 56.22
N GLY A 432 33.45 12.55 56.83
CA GLY A 432 33.76 11.18 56.40
C GLY A 432 35.26 10.97 56.15
N CYS A 433 35.62 9.86 55.52
CA CYS A 433 37.02 9.55 55.24
C CYS A 433 37.55 10.24 53.98
N GLY A 434 38.76 10.79 53.95
CA GLY A 434 39.37 11.39 52.76
C GLY A 434 38.78 12.73 52.28
N THR A 435 38.15 13.53 53.16
CA THR A 435 37.36 14.70 52.73
C THR A 435 38.15 16.01 52.60
N ARG A 436 37.68 16.95 51.75
CA ARG A 436 38.23 18.30 51.64
C ARG A 436 37.18 19.40 51.74
N SER A 437 37.42 20.45 52.50
CA SER A 437 36.53 21.63 52.49
C SER A 437 37.31 22.91 52.16
N GLY A 438 36.70 23.80 51.37
CA GLY A 438 37.35 24.98 50.81
C GLY A 438 36.47 26.22 50.86
N GLY A 439 37.05 27.37 51.22
CA GLY A 439 36.37 28.67 51.30
C GLY A 439 36.30 29.24 52.71
N CYS A 440 35.76 30.44 52.85
CA CYS A 440 35.68 31.12 54.14
C CYS A 440 34.85 30.31 55.16
N GLY A 441 35.45 29.95 56.29
CA GLY A 441 34.77 29.21 57.37
C GLY A 441 34.54 27.71 57.11
N ALA A 442 35.36 27.10 56.25
CA ALA A 442 35.26 25.68 55.90
C ALA A 442 35.55 24.75 57.10
N ARG A 443 34.77 23.67 57.25
CA ARG A 443 34.97 22.63 58.29
C ARG A 443 35.08 21.25 57.66
N ALA A 444 36.06 20.45 58.09
CA ALA A 444 36.22 19.05 57.68
C ALA A 444 36.34 18.14 58.91
N GLY A 445 35.72 16.96 58.88
CA GLY A 445 35.78 15.99 59.98
C GLY A 445 35.77 14.53 59.50
N GLY A 446 36.55 13.67 60.16
CA GLY A 446 36.71 12.25 59.85
C GLY A 446 38.16 11.85 59.56
N CYS A 447 38.37 10.63 59.09
CA CYS A 447 39.71 10.11 58.80
C CYS A 447 40.29 10.75 57.51
N GLY A 448 41.55 11.19 57.44
CA GLY A 448 42.15 11.67 56.18
C GLY A 448 41.66 13.02 55.61
N THR A 449 41.32 14.03 56.44
CA THR A 449 40.64 15.26 55.97
C THR A 449 41.56 16.49 55.77
N ARG A 450 41.19 17.42 54.87
CA ARG A 450 41.89 18.72 54.68
C ARG A 450 40.90 19.88 54.53
N ALA A 451 40.99 20.89 55.37
CA ALA A 451 40.22 22.14 55.23
C ALA A 451 41.17 23.27 54.79
N GLY A 452 40.76 24.10 53.82
CA GLY A 452 41.60 25.19 53.28
C GLY A 452 40.82 26.47 52.99
N GLY A 453 41.50 27.61 53.06
CA GLY A 453 40.93 28.95 52.97
C GLY A 453 40.83 29.67 54.33
N CYS A 454 40.42 30.92 54.32
CA CYS A 454 40.37 31.75 55.53
C CYS A 454 39.42 31.15 56.58
N GLY A 455 39.93 30.87 57.78
CA GLY A 455 39.15 30.36 58.92
C GLY A 455 38.79 28.86 58.86
N ALA A 456 39.56 28.06 58.12
CA ALA A 456 39.34 26.62 57.98
C ALA A 456 39.63 25.84 59.30
N ARG A 457 38.84 24.79 59.59
CA ARG A 457 39.07 23.87 60.74
C ARG A 457 38.95 22.40 60.33
N SER A 458 39.95 21.58 60.68
CA SER A 458 39.98 20.12 60.50
C SER A 458 39.91 19.40 61.85
N ARG A 459 39.06 18.36 61.97
CA ARG A 459 39.02 17.45 63.13
C ARG A 459 39.37 16.02 62.67
N TRP A 460 40.48 15.49 63.17
CA TRP A 460 40.90 14.10 62.97
C TRP A 460 40.21 13.21 64.00
N LEU A 461 39.72 12.05 63.57
CA LEU A 461 39.26 10.95 64.43
C LEU A 461 40.19 9.77 64.12
N TRP A 462 41.16 9.53 64.99
CA TRP A 462 41.71 8.20 65.24
C TRP A 462 41.04 7.73 66.53
N ASP A 463 40.70 6.43 66.58
CA ASP A 463 39.80 5.77 67.54
C ASP A 463 39.71 6.37 68.95
#